data_AF-A0A819WZ49-F1
#
_entry.id   AF-A0A819WZ49-F1
#
_cell.length_a   1.000
_cell.length_b   1.000
_cell.length_c   1.000
_cell.angle_alpha   90.00
_cell.angle_beta   90.00
_cell.angle_gamma   90.00
#
_symmetry.space_group_name_H-M   'P 1'
#
loop_
_entity.id
_entity.type
_entity.pdbx_description
1 polymer ?
#
loop_
_entity_poly.entity_id
_entity_poly.type
_entity_poly.pdbx_seq_one_letter_code
_entity_poly.pdbx_strand_id
1 'polypeptide(L)'
;MMRQKNGRLLTRICVILFVIFILLFSVTDVRNLLSFKTNFNFALWSIKQEHAFQCPIRGDKWIVVTTINYPTSSIHKFLNLTTSWNLIVIADKKTPNDWPSQLSQHTSRLFFLSIQQQNSLDFRILRYLPYGSYARKNLGYLLAIQCGAQIIFESDDDNLLETNDIYLLPKVLQPEQLPWIAFHRQRSPFINIYGSFGHPNIWPRGFPIDEIRNVTEDGWHSVRQNHQNTTHAYIQQYLADLDPDVDAIYRLAHPLSIGRIKFDRDQPPIAIEPFTYSPYNTQNTVTYYEAFWGLYLPVTTTFRVCDIWRGFWVQRLLWDIGGQLIFGTSTVKQIRNSHSYIKDMDDE
;
A
#
# COMPACT_ATOMS: atom_id res chain seq x y z
N MET A 1 9.98 -63.24 -30.42
CA MET A 1 10.67 -63.21 -29.11
C MET A 1 12.00 -62.42 -29.11
N MET A 2 12.16 -61.39 -29.96
CA MET A 2 13.39 -60.55 -30.02
C MET A 2 13.17 -59.06 -29.68
N ARG A 3 11.92 -58.57 -29.59
CA ARG A 3 11.61 -57.15 -29.27
C ARG A 3 11.63 -56.81 -27.77
N GLN A 4 11.48 -57.79 -26.88
CA GLN A 4 11.40 -57.56 -25.43
C GLN A 4 12.77 -57.45 -24.71
N LYS A 5 13.86 -57.96 -25.30
CA LYS A 5 15.20 -57.87 -24.71
C LYS A 5 15.86 -56.50 -24.91
N ASN A 6 15.55 -55.79 -26.00
CA ASN A 6 16.15 -54.48 -26.30
C ASN A 6 15.58 -53.34 -25.43
N GLY A 7 14.31 -53.41 -25.03
CA GLY A 7 13.69 -52.40 -24.17
C GLY A 7 14.33 -52.31 -22.79
N ARG A 8 14.58 -53.45 -22.13
CA ARG A 8 15.22 -53.50 -20.80
C ARG A 8 16.68 -53.05 -20.83
N LEU A 9 17.39 -53.26 -21.95
CA LEU A 9 18.75 -52.77 -22.13
C LEU A 9 18.76 -51.24 -22.28
N LEU A 10 17.83 -50.68 -23.05
CA LEU A 10 17.69 -49.24 -23.24
C LEU A 10 17.36 -48.52 -21.91
N THR A 11 16.44 -49.07 -21.12
CA THR A 11 16.08 -48.48 -19.81
C THR A 11 17.26 -48.49 -18.84
N ARG A 12 18.06 -49.57 -18.83
CA ARG A 12 19.27 -49.64 -18.00
C ARG A 12 20.33 -48.64 -18.44
N ILE A 13 20.51 -48.45 -19.75
CA ILE A 13 21.43 -47.44 -20.29
C ILE A 13 20.96 -46.03 -19.91
N CYS A 14 19.66 -45.72 -20.01
CA CYS A 14 19.12 -44.41 -19.60
C CYS A 14 19.29 -44.14 -18.10
N VAL A 15 19.06 -45.13 -17.24
CA VAL A 15 19.27 -44.98 -15.78
C VAL A 15 20.74 -44.79 -15.45
N ILE A 16 21.65 -45.53 -16.11
CA ILE A 16 23.09 -45.36 -15.92
C ILE A 16 23.54 -43.97 -16.40
N LEU A 17 23.06 -43.51 -17.56
CA LEU A 17 23.36 -42.17 -18.06
C LEU A 17 22.81 -41.07 -17.13
N PHE A 18 21.63 -41.26 -16.55
CA PHE A 18 21.04 -40.32 -15.59
C PHE A 18 21.83 -40.27 -14.27
N VAL A 19 22.29 -41.42 -13.76
CA VAL A 19 23.15 -41.49 -12.56
C VAL A 19 24.53 -40.88 -12.85
N ILE A 20 25.11 -41.12 -14.04
CA ILE A 20 26.34 -40.47 -14.47
C ILE A 20 26.15 -38.96 -14.62
N PHE A 21 25.01 -38.50 -15.13
CA PHE A 21 24.68 -37.08 -15.24
C PHE A 21 24.58 -36.41 -13.86
N ILE A 22 23.91 -37.06 -12.89
CA ILE A 22 23.85 -36.60 -11.51
C ILE A 22 25.25 -36.57 -10.88
N LEU A 23 26.08 -37.60 -11.07
CA LEU A 23 27.44 -37.64 -10.53
C LEU A 23 28.36 -36.60 -11.18
N LEU A 24 28.22 -36.36 -12.48
CA LEU A 24 29.00 -35.34 -13.19
C LEU A 24 28.61 -33.93 -12.71
N PHE A 25 27.32 -33.64 -12.54
CA PHE A 25 26.86 -32.33 -12.08
C PHE A 25 27.01 -32.12 -10.56
N SER A 26 26.87 -33.17 -9.74
CA SER A 26 27.02 -33.02 -8.28
C SER A 26 28.47 -32.90 -7.83
N VAL A 27 29.44 -33.35 -8.62
CA VAL A 27 30.87 -33.29 -8.27
C VAL A 27 31.58 -32.08 -8.90
N THR A 28 31.10 -31.59 -10.05
CA THR A 28 31.69 -30.40 -10.70
C THR A 28 31.15 -29.07 -10.17
N ASP A 29 29.89 -29.00 -9.71
CA ASP A 29 29.36 -27.75 -9.14
C ASP A 29 29.73 -27.53 -7.67
N VAL A 30 29.91 -28.58 -6.86
CA VAL A 30 30.26 -28.40 -5.44
C VAL A 30 31.71 -27.93 -5.26
N ARG A 31 32.63 -28.33 -6.16
CA ARG A 31 34.00 -27.80 -6.15
C ARG A 31 34.07 -26.38 -6.71
N ASN A 32 33.26 -26.01 -7.70
CA ASN A 32 33.18 -24.63 -8.19
C ASN A 32 32.43 -23.68 -7.24
N LEU A 33 31.51 -24.18 -6.40
CA LEU A 33 30.92 -23.39 -5.31
C LEU A 33 31.90 -23.17 -4.15
N LEU A 34 32.80 -24.12 -3.88
CA LEU A 34 33.76 -24.06 -2.77
C LEU A 34 35.15 -23.50 -3.17
N SER A 35 35.43 -23.37 -4.48
CA SER A 35 36.67 -22.77 -5.00
C SER A 35 36.52 -21.32 -5.45
N PHE A 36 35.35 -20.69 -5.33
CA PHE A 36 35.21 -19.23 -5.27
C PHE A 36 35.69 -18.70 -3.91
N LYS A 37 36.93 -19.08 -3.57
CA LYS A 37 37.69 -18.62 -2.41
C LYS A 37 38.91 -17.86 -2.92
N THR A 38 38.67 -16.79 -3.67
CA THR A 38 39.71 -15.81 -4.01
C THR A 38 39.11 -14.43 -4.13
N ASN A 39 39.45 -13.59 -3.15
CA ASN A 39 39.60 -12.15 -3.29
C ASN A 39 38.37 -11.35 -3.72
N PHE A 40 37.24 -11.52 -3.02
CA PHE A 40 36.53 -10.31 -2.63
C PHE A 40 37.39 -9.62 -1.57
N ASN A 41 38.26 -8.73 -2.04
CA ASN A 41 38.58 -7.56 -1.24
C ASN A 41 37.21 -6.95 -0.88
N PHE A 42 36.72 -7.26 0.33
CA PHE A 42 36.11 -6.23 1.15
C PHE A 42 37.21 -5.18 1.35
N ALA A 43 37.53 -4.44 0.29
CA ALA A 43 37.71 -3.03 0.44
C ALA A 43 36.40 -2.63 1.11
N LEU A 44 36.46 -2.52 2.44
CA LEU A 44 35.77 -1.46 3.13
C LEU A 44 36.04 -0.23 2.26
N TRP A 45 35.15 0.00 1.30
CA TRP A 45 34.72 1.33 1.02
C TRP A 45 34.27 1.81 2.39
N SER A 46 35.24 2.42 3.08
CA SER A 46 35.03 3.65 3.80
C SER A 46 34.27 4.55 2.83
N ILE A 47 32.96 4.28 2.73
CA ILE A 47 31.98 5.31 2.47
C ILE A 47 32.37 6.31 3.55
N LYS A 48 33.00 7.41 3.12
CA LYS A 48 33.07 8.61 3.94
C LYS A 48 31.68 8.71 4.55
N GLN A 49 31.57 8.51 5.86
CA GLN A 49 30.32 8.78 6.57
C GLN A 49 30.13 10.30 6.49
N GLU A 50 29.73 10.79 5.32
CA GLU A 50 28.94 12.00 5.22
C GLU A 50 27.67 11.66 5.98
N HIS A 51 27.53 12.35 7.12
CA HIS A 51 26.65 12.02 8.24
C HIS A 51 25.39 11.23 7.84
N ALA A 52 25.37 9.93 8.13
CA ALA A 52 24.19 9.10 7.94
C ALA A 52 23.00 9.78 8.63
N PHE A 53 21.87 9.91 7.92
CA PHE A 53 20.68 10.59 8.45
C PHE A 53 20.33 10.04 9.84
N GLN A 54 20.39 10.91 10.85
CA GLN A 54 20.04 10.57 12.22
C GLN A 54 18.57 10.89 12.45
N CYS A 55 17.82 9.87 12.87
CA CYS A 55 16.41 10.03 13.18
C CYS A 55 16.19 11.04 14.31
N PRO A 56 15.53 12.19 14.04
CA PRO A 56 15.27 13.19 15.06
C PRO A 56 14.25 12.68 16.09
N ILE A 57 13.40 11.74 15.66
CA ILE A 57 12.33 11.14 16.45
C ILE A 57 12.36 9.63 16.18
N ARG A 58 12.20 8.83 17.23
CA ARG A 58 12.08 7.36 17.15
C ARG A 58 10.68 6.94 17.56
N GLY A 59 10.18 5.87 16.99
CA GLY A 59 8.90 5.28 17.40
C GLY A 59 8.40 4.22 16.44
N ASP A 60 7.41 3.46 16.89
CA ASP A 60 6.79 2.35 16.18
C ASP A 60 5.62 2.81 15.29
N LYS A 61 4.90 3.87 15.66
CA LYS A 61 3.71 4.36 14.97
C LYS A 61 3.96 5.67 14.23
N TRP A 62 3.81 5.67 12.92
CA TRP A 62 4.06 6.82 12.06
C TRP A 62 2.88 7.16 11.17
N ILE A 63 2.59 8.44 11.03
CA ILE A 63 1.67 8.99 10.03
C ILE A 63 2.53 9.65 8.96
N VAL A 64 2.24 9.38 7.69
CA VAL A 64 2.99 9.95 6.56
C VAL A 64 2.05 10.71 5.64
N VAL A 65 2.29 12.02 5.52
CA VAL A 65 1.47 12.96 4.76
C VAL A 65 2.35 13.78 3.82
N THR A 66 1.84 14.10 2.63
CA THR A 66 2.38 15.15 1.76
C THR A 66 1.45 16.36 1.81
N THR A 67 1.97 17.57 1.68
CA THR A 67 1.13 18.77 1.67
C THR A 67 1.59 19.79 0.64
N ILE A 68 0.65 20.55 0.09
CA ILE A 68 0.88 21.79 -0.68
C ILE A 68 0.24 23.01 0.00
N ASN A 69 -0.36 22.82 1.17
CA ASN A 69 -1.19 23.79 1.87
C ASN A 69 -0.52 24.23 3.18
N TYR A 70 -1.09 25.24 3.85
CA TYR A 70 -0.84 25.49 5.27
C TYR A 70 -1.31 24.31 6.14
N PRO A 71 -0.90 24.21 7.42
CA PRO A 71 -1.40 23.16 8.31
C PRO A 71 -2.93 23.13 8.33
N THR A 72 -3.50 22.02 7.88
CA THR A 72 -4.95 21.84 7.80
C THR A 72 -5.51 21.34 9.13
N SER A 73 -6.83 21.34 9.26
CA SER A 73 -7.51 20.72 10.40
C SER A 73 -7.09 19.26 10.61
N SER A 74 -6.81 18.51 9.54
CA SER A 74 -6.32 17.13 9.61
C SER A 74 -4.93 17.05 10.23
N ILE A 75 -4.01 17.95 9.87
CA ILE A 75 -2.68 18.04 10.51
C ILE A 75 -2.82 18.33 12.01
N HIS A 76 -3.66 19.30 12.39
CA HIS A 76 -3.92 19.57 13.81
C HIS A 76 -4.57 18.39 14.54
N LYS A 77 -5.43 17.63 13.86
CA LYS A 77 -6.06 16.42 14.41
C LYS A 77 -5.04 15.31 14.62
N PHE A 78 -4.19 15.03 13.63
CA PHE A 78 -3.04 14.13 13.78
C PHE A 78 -2.11 14.58 14.90
N LEU A 79 -2.01 15.90 15.11
CA LEU A 79 -1.41 16.69 16.21
C LEU A 79 -1.89 16.35 17.63
N ASN A 80 -3.12 15.87 17.75
CA ASN A 80 -3.84 15.77 19.02
C ASN A 80 -4.53 14.41 19.23
N LEU A 81 -4.02 13.35 18.58
CA LEU A 81 -4.53 12.00 18.79
C LEU A 81 -4.31 11.52 20.23
N THR A 82 -5.21 10.66 20.72
CA THR A 82 -5.10 10.05 22.05
C THR A 82 -3.90 9.12 22.17
N THR A 83 -3.63 8.33 21.12
CA THR A 83 -2.39 7.56 21.00
C THR A 83 -1.29 8.44 20.42
N SER A 84 -0.09 8.32 20.97
CA SER A 84 1.08 9.02 20.41
C SER A 84 1.50 8.39 19.08
N TRP A 85 1.28 9.12 17.99
CA TRP A 85 1.82 8.82 16.67
C TRP A 85 2.89 9.86 16.30
N ASN A 86 3.98 9.45 15.67
CA ASN A 86 4.89 10.39 15.04
C ASN A 86 4.31 10.82 13.69
N LEU A 87 4.42 12.10 13.32
CA LEU A 87 3.91 12.61 12.06
C LEU A 87 5.07 13.09 11.18
N ILE A 88 5.20 12.53 9.98
CA ILE A 88 6.07 13.08 8.93
C ILE A 88 5.21 13.83 7.93
N VAL A 89 5.60 15.09 7.67
CA VAL A 89 4.99 15.93 6.63
C VAL A 89 6.04 16.24 5.57
N ILE A 90 5.83 15.74 4.35
CA ILE A 90 6.69 15.98 3.19
C ILE A 90 6.12 17.16 2.40
N ALA A 91 6.82 18.29 2.40
CA ALA A 91 6.43 19.46 1.63
C ALA A 91 6.66 19.27 0.12
N ASP A 92 5.96 20.07 -0.69
CA ASP A 92 6.23 20.24 -2.12
C ASP A 92 6.41 21.74 -2.43
N LYS A 93 6.62 22.10 -3.70
CA LYS A 93 6.91 23.47 -4.17
C LYS A 93 5.87 24.51 -3.77
N LYS A 94 4.61 24.09 -3.62
CA LYS A 94 3.49 24.97 -3.27
C LYS A 94 3.31 25.14 -1.76
N THR A 95 3.96 24.30 -0.94
CA THR A 95 3.87 24.41 0.52
C THR A 95 4.45 25.75 0.97
N PRO A 96 3.75 26.50 1.84
CA PRO A 96 4.27 27.74 2.40
C PRO A 96 5.60 27.54 3.16
N ASN A 97 6.55 28.45 2.98
CA ASN A 97 7.87 28.34 3.61
C ASN A 97 7.83 28.53 5.13
N ASP A 98 6.84 29.27 5.62
CA ASP A 98 6.57 29.56 7.02
C ASP A 98 5.63 28.52 7.67
N TRP A 99 5.36 27.40 6.98
CA TRP A 99 4.47 26.33 7.46
C TRP A 99 4.78 25.88 8.91
N PRO A 100 6.04 25.67 9.33
CA PRO A 100 6.32 25.27 10.71
C PRO A 100 5.96 26.34 11.76
N SER A 101 6.02 27.63 11.40
CA SER A 101 5.66 28.72 12.31
C SER A 101 4.14 28.95 12.42
N GLN A 102 3.35 28.37 11.51
CA GLN A 102 1.89 28.45 11.57
C GLN A 102 1.28 27.44 12.55
N LEU A 103 2.08 26.50 13.05
CA LEU A 103 1.65 25.62 14.13
C LEU A 103 1.78 26.36 15.46
N SER A 104 0.65 26.56 16.14
CA SER A 104 0.58 27.20 17.46
C SER A 104 1.38 26.48 18.55
N GLN A 105 1.76 25.22 18.30
CA GLN A 105 2.55 24.39 19.21
C GLN A 105 3.64 23.66 18.43
N HIS A 106 4.90 23.91 18.78
CA HIS A 106 5.98 23.01 18.38
C HIS A 106 5.80 21.69 19.13
N THR A 107 5.72 20.60 18.38
CA THR A 107 5.50 19.28 18.96
C THR A 107 6.66 18.36 18.65
N SER A 108 7.16 17.67 19.67
CA SER A 108 8.33 16.78 19.60
C SER A 108 8.11 15.54 18.74
N ARG A 109 6.87 15.31 18.27
CA ARG A 109 6.48 14.17 17.42
C ARG A 109 6.24 14.54 15.95
N LEU A 110 6.42 15.81 15.59
CA LEU A 110 6.32 16.29 14.20
C LEU A 110 7.69 16.36 13.56
N PHE A 111 7.80 15.76 12.38
CA PHE A 111 8.94 15.91 11.49
C PHE A 111 8.49 16.46 10.15
N PHE A 112 8.61 17.78 10.00
CA PHE A 112 8.34 18.47 8.74
C PHE A 112 9.61 18.53 7.89
N LEU A 113 9.49 18.24 6.59
CA LEU A 113 10.58 18.29 5.63
C LEU A 113 10.28 19.24 4.47
N SER A 114 10.88 20.42 4.53
CA SER A 114 10.92 21.37 3.42
C SER A 114 11.68 20.79 2.22
N ILE A 115 11.48 21.32 1.02
CA ILE A 115 12.24 20.89 -0.16
C ILE A 115 13.76 21.01 0.05
N GLN A 116 14.22 22.07 0.73
CA GLN A 116 15.63 22.27 1.02
C GLN A 116 16.17 21.18 1.94
N GLN A 117 15.40 20.81 2.98
CA GLN A 117 15.76 19.71 3.87
C GLN A 117 15.75 18.36 3.14
N GLN A 118 14.74 18.09 2.29
CA GLN A 118 14.69 16.89 1.46
C GLN A 118 15.96 16.75 0.60
N ASN A 119 16.38 17.83 -0.06
CA ASN A 119 17.57 17.85 -0.93
C ASN A 119 18.90 17.69 -0.16
N SER A 120 18.89 17.88 1.16
CA SER A 120 20.06 17.68 2.01
C SER A 120 20.24 16.22 2.47
N LEU A 121 19.23 15.38 2.23
CA LEU A 121 19.26 13.97 2.60
C LEU A 121 19.92 13.11 1.51
N ASP A 122 20.64 12.06 1.91
CA ASP A 122 21.34 11.15 0.99
C ASP A 122 20.49 9.94 0.53
N PHE A 123 19.16 10.12 0.42
CA PHE A 123 18.31 9.06 -0.11
C PHE A 123 18.39 9.00 -1.64
N ARG A 124 18.89 7.90 -2.19
CA ARG A 124 19.01 7.67 -3.65
C ARG A 124 17.70 7.91 -4.42
N ILE A 125 16.55 7.64 -3.81
CA ILE A 125 15.24 7.83 -4.45
C ILE A 125 14.97 9.29 -4.83
N LEU A 126 15.56 10.26 -4.12
CA LEU A 126 15.35 11.70 -4.37
C LEU A 126 15.72 12.12 -5.80
N ARG A 127 16.65 11.40 -6.44
CA ARG A 127 17.05 11.62 -7.84
C ARG A 127 15.91 11.34 -8.83
N TYR A 128 14.92 10.57 -8.40
CA TYR A 128 13.81 10.09 -9.24
C TYR A 128 12.46 10.66 -8.82
N LEU A 129 12.35 11.33 -7.66
CA LEU A 129 11.08 11.87 -7.18
C LEU A 129 10.73 13.19 -7.88
N PRO A 130 9.66 13.25 -8.69
CA PRO A 130 9.25 14.49 -9.33
C PRO A 130 8.62 15.46 -8.31
N TYR A 131 8.69 16.76 -8.59
CA TYR A 131 7.93 17.77 -7.84
C TYR A 131 6.48 17.82 -8.31
N GLY A 132 5.58 18.30 -7.45
CA GLY A 132 4.14 18.28 -7.73
C GLY A 132 3.61 16.87 -7.89
N SER A 133 4.24 15.89 -7.22
CA SER A 133 3.90 14.48 -7.34
C SER A 133 3.75 13.85 -5.98
N TYR A 134 2.68 13.10 -5.85
CA TYR A 134 2.34 12.35 -4.65
C TYR A 134 3.33 11.24 -4.34
N ALA A 135 4.07 10.76 -5.34
CA ALA A 135 5.14 9.79 -5.14
C ALA A 135 6.24 10.30 -4.20
N ARG A 136 6.32 11.60 -3.91
CA ARG A 136 7.20 12.15 -2.85
C ARG A 136 6.93 11.57 -1.46
N LYS A 137 5.72 11.05 -1.22
CA LYS A 137 5.36 10.34 0.01
C LYS A 137 6.32 9.15 0.29
N ASN A 138 6.92 8.55 -0.75
CA ASN A 138 7.97 7.54 -0.63
C ASN A 138 9.12 7.93 0.31
N LEU A 139 9.55 9.20 0.27
CA LEU A 139 10.60 9.69 1.15
C LEU A 139 10.17 9.58 2.62
N GLY A 140 8.93 9.94 2.91
CA GLY A 140 8.33 9.82 4.24
C GLY A 140 8.30 8.37 4.74
N TYR A 141 7.98 7.41 3.86
CA TYR A 141 8.02 5.98 4.22
C TYR A 141 9.44 5.53 4.59
N LEU A 142 10.43 5.84 3.76
CA LEU A 142 11.82 5.44 4.03
C LEU A 142 12.34 6.04 5.34
N LEU A 143 12.00 7.29 5.63
CA LEU A 143 12.34 7.95 6.87
C LEU A 143 11.64 7.32 8.08
N ALA A 144 10.34 7.07 8.01
CA ALA A 144 9.59 6.39 9.06
C ALA A 144 10.20 5.01 9.38
N ILE A 145 10.51 4.23 8.34
CA ILE A 145 11.16 2.92 8.46
C ILE A 145 12.53 3.04 9.12
N GLN A 146 13.39 3.95 8.63
CA GLN A 146 14.71 4.21 9.23
C GLN A 146 14.61 4.63 10.70
N CYS A 147 13.51 5.27 11.09
CA CYS A 147 13.22 5.75 12.43
C CYS A 147 12.45 4.78 13.32
N GLY A 148 12.27 3.54 12.88
CA GLY A 148 11.80 2.42 13.70
C GLY A 148 10.32 2.08 13.54
N ALA A 149 9.66 2.60 12.50
CA ALA A 149 8.26 2.30 12.24
C ALA A 149 8.00 0.79 12.22
N GLN A 150 6.92 0.39 12.87
CA GLN A 150 6.28 -0.93 12.80
C GLN A 150 4.88 -0.84 12.20
N ILE A 151 4.28 0.36 12.24
CA ILE A 151 2.97 0.67 11.67
C ILE A 151 3.06 2.05 11.01
N ILE A 152 2.62 2.13 9.75
CA ILE A 152 2.51 3.38 9.01
C ILE A 152 1.04 3.61 8.66
N PHE A 153 0.51 4.76 9.05
CA PHE A 153 -0.76 5.30 8.58
C PHE A 153 -0.50 6.29 7.44
N GLU A 154 -0.92 5.92 6.24
CA GLU A 154 -0.87 6.73 5.04
C GLU A 154 -2.13 7.58 4.98
N SER A 155 -1.97 8.90 4.98
CA SER A 155 -3.10 9.82 4.87
C SER A 155 -2.76 11.10 4.13
N ASP A 156 -3.78 11.88 3.81
CA ASP A 156 -3.70 13.17 3.15
C ASP A 156 -4.09 14.28 4.13
N ASP A 157 -3.65 15.50 3.85
CA ASP A 157 -3.95 16.65 4.71
C ASP A 157 -5.41 17.14 4.56
N ASP A 158 -6.20 16.59 3.66
CA ASP A 158 -7.64 16.85 3.51
C ASP A 158 -8.55 15.72 4.06
N ASN A 159 -7.96 14.71 4.71
CA ASN A 159 -8.69 13.62 5.35
C ASN A 159 -8.82 13.83 6.86
N LEU A 160 -9.93 14.43 7.26
CA LEU A 160 -10.19 14.75 8.67
C LEU A 160 -10.71 13.51 9.40
N LEU A 161 -9.92 12.97 10.35
CA LEU A 161 -10.35 11.89 11.23
C LEU A 161 -11.62 12.26 12.01
N GLU A 162 -12.59 11.35 12.02
CA GLU A 162 -13.85 11.54 12.72
C GLU A 162 -13.76 11.31 14.23
N THR A 163 -12.85 10.43 14.66
CA THR A 163 -12.64 10.11 16.07
C THR A 163 -11.39 10.80 16.61
N ASN A 164 -11.07 10.62 17.89
CA ASN A 164 -9.86 11.18 18.50
C ASN A 164 -8.60 10.31 18.28
N ASP A 165 -8.72 9.21 17.53
CA ASP A 165 -7.58 8.35 17.22
C ASP A 165 -7.71 7.73 15.82
N ILE A 166 -6.62 7.07 15.39
CA ILE A 166 -6.63 6.20 14.22
C ILE A 166 -7.20 4.85 14.65
N TYR A 167 -8.27 4.42 14.00
CA TYR A 167 -8.81 3.08 14.20
C TYR A 167 -7.85 2.05 13.60
N LEU A 168 -7.51 1.04 14.38
CA LEU A 168 -6.49 0.05 14.05
C LEU A 168 -6.98 -1.34 14.45
N LEU A 169 -7.10 -2.23 13.47
CA LEU A 169 -7.34 -3.64 13.75
C LEU A 169 -6.02 -4.34 14.12
N PRO A 170 -6.03 -5.32 15.04
CA PRO A 170 -4.87 -6.16 15.29
C PRO A 170 -4.31 -6.79 14.01
N LYS A 171 -2.99 -6.95 13.97
CA LYS A 171 -2.29 -7.61 12.85
C LYS A 171 -2.81 -9.02 12.54
N VAL A 172 -3.29 -9.74 13.55
CA VAL A 172 -3.88 -11.08 13.44
C VAL A 172 -5.28 -11.03 14.04
N LEU A 173 -6.28 -11.31 13.22
CA LEU A 173 -7.69 -11.26 13.58
C LEU A 173 -8.27 -12.65 13.74
N GLN A 174 -9.14 -12.82 14.73
CA GLN A 174 -10.02 -13.98 14.85
C GLN A 174 -11.33 -13.75 14.05
N PRO A 175 -12.06 -14.81 13.67
CA PRO A 175 -13.33 -14.71 12.93
C PRO A 175 -14.35 -13.75 13.54
N GLU A 176 -14.42 -13.66 14.86
CA GLU A 176 -15.38 -12.79 15.55
C GLU A 176 -15.07 -11.30 15.33
N GLN A 177 -13.80 -10.98 15.07
CA GLN A 177 -13.33 -9.61 14.80
C GLN A 177 -13.43 -9.23 13.31
N LEU A 178 -13.55 -10.23 12.44
CA LEU A 178 -13.61 -10.09 10.99
C LEU A 178 -14.60 -11.12 10.43
N PRO A 179 -15.92 -10.87 10.56
CA PRO A 179 -16.94 -11.87 10.27
C PRO A 179 -17.14 -12.13 8.77
N TRP A 180 -16.62 -11.26 7.89
CA TRP A 180 -16.89 -11.31 6.45
C TRP A 180 -15.62 -11.38 5.61
N ILE A 181 -15.66 -12.24 4.59
CA ILE A 181 -14.67 -12.29 3.50
C ILE A 181 -15.39 -12.01 2.19
N ALA A 182 -14.85 -11.07 1.42
CA ALA A 182 -15.27 -10.82 0.06
C ALA A 182 -14.48 -11.68 -0.94
N PHE A 183 -15.17 -12.17 -1.96
CA PHE A 183 -14.64 -13.12 -2.93
C PHE A 183 -15.06 -12.77 -4.35
N HIS A 184 -14.20 -13.07 -5.31
CA HIS A 184 -14.49 -12.90 -6.71
C HIS A 184 -15.48 -13.95 -7.22
N ARG A 185 -16.16 -13.64 -8.32
CA ARG A 185 -17.07 -14.57 -9.00
C ARG A 185 -16.46 -15.06 -10.30
N GLN A 186 -17.15 -15.97 -10.98
CA GLN A 186 -16.64 -16.55 -12.23
C GLN A 186 -16.45 -15.50 -13.34
N ARG A 187 -17.29 -14.45 -13.37
CA ARG A 187 -17.28 -13.45 -14.45
C ARG A 187 -16.22 -12.37 -14.27
N SER A 188 -15.82 -12.08 -13.03
CA SER A 188 -14.87 -11.01 -12.73
C SER A 188 -13.99 -11.37 -11.53
N PRO A 189 -12.66 -11.16 -11.60
CA PRO A 189 -11.79 -11.22 -10.43
C PRO A 189 -11.96 -9.99 -9.53
N PHE A 190 -12.70 -8.96 -9.96
CA PHE A 190 -12.87 -7.71 -9.23
C PHE A 190 -14.15 -7.70 -8.40
N ILE A 191 -14.10 -7.00 -7.27
CA ILE A 191 -15.28 -6.70 -6.44
C ILE A 191 -15.39 -5.20 -6.20
N ASN A 192 -16.61 -4.66 -6.27
CA ASN A 192 -16.85 -3.30 -5.82
C ASN A 192 -17.09 -3.29 -4.30
N ILE A 193 -16.03 -3.05 -3.52
CA ILE A 193 -16.12 -3.11 -2.07
C ILE A 193 -17.06 -2.05 -1.47
N TYR A 194 -17.23 -0.89 -2.11
CA TYR A 194 -18.15 0.16 -1.64
C TYR A 194 -19.60 -0.33 -1.58
N GLY A 195 -19.97 -1.29 -2.44
CA GLY A 195 -21.28 -1.94 -2.39
C GLY A 195 -21.55 -2.67 -1.08
N SER A 196 -20.53 -3.25 -0.46
CA SER A 196 -20.66 -3.90 0.84
C SER A 196 -20.83 -2.90 1.99
N PHE A 197 -20.53 -1.61 1.76
CA PHE A 197 -20.68 -0.53 2.73
C PHE A 197 -21.85 0.41 2.35
N GLY A 198 -22.87 -0.12 1.67
CA GLY A 198 -24.14 0.57 1.39
C GLY A 198 -24.17 1.39 0.09
N HIS A 199 -23.09 1.40 -0.71
CA HIS A 199 -23.00 2.19 -1.95
C HIS A 199 -22.69 1.32 -3.17
N PRO A 200 -23.63 0.46 -3.62
CA PRO A 200 -23.40 -0.41 -4.77
C PRO A 200 -23.16 0.39 -6.07
N ASN A 201 -23.79 1.55 -6.22
CA ASN A 201 -23.69 2.36 -7.44
C ASN A 201 -22.43 3.25 -7.51
N ILE A 202 -21.51 3.12 -6.55
CA ILE A 202 -20.27 3.90 -6.45
C ILE A 202 -19.12 2.93 -6.38
N TRP A 203 -18.02 3.19 -7.06
CA TRP A 203 -16.84 2.31 -7.07
C TRP A 203 -15.56 3.07 -6.73
N PRO A 204 -14.56 2.40 -6.14
CA PRO A 204 -13.28 3.03 -5.83
C PRO A 204 -12.55 3.41 -7.13
N ARG A 205 -11.76 4.51 -7.09
CA ARG A 205 -10.91 4.90 -8.24
C ARG A 205 -10.02 3.73 -8.66
N GLY A 206 -9.89 3.52 -9.97
CA GLY A 206 -9.11 2.42 -10.54
C GLY A 206 -9.87 1.10 -10.68
N PHE A 207 -11.17 1.09 -10.37
CA PHE A 207 -12.02 -0.05 -10.69
C PHE A 207 -12.13 -0.20 -12.21
N PRO A 208 -11.91 -1.39 -12.80
CA PRO A 208 -12.02 -1.57 -14.25
C PRO A 208 -13.46 -1.29 -14.71
N ILE A 209 -13.61 -0.32 -15.59
CA ILE A 209 -14.94 0.19 -15.99
C ILE A 209 -15.72 -0.85 -16.80
N ASP A 210 -15.01 -1.65 -17.60
CA ASP A 210 -15.56 -2.79 -18.33
C ASP A 210 -16.07 -3.90 -17.41
N GLU A 211 -15.58 -3.98 -16.17
CA GLU A 211 -16.02 -4.95 -15.16
C GLU A 211 -17.25 -4.48 -14.36
N ILE A 212 -17.63 -3.20 -14.42
CA ILE A 212 -18.77 -2.66 -13.65
C ILE A 212 -20.04 -3.47 -13.94
N ARG A 213 -20.34 -3.76 -15.20
CA ARG A 213 -21.51 -4.56 -15.59
C ARG A 213 -21.46 -5.97 -15.02
N ASN A 214 -20.30 -6.63 -15.08
CA ASN A 214 -20.11 -7.98 -14.58
C ASN A 214 -20.40 -8.05 -13.07
N VAL A 215 -19.93 -7.05 -12.32
CA VAL A 215 -20.13 -6.96 -10.86
C VAL A 215 -21.59 -6.61 -10.50
N THR A 216 -22.24 -5.75 -11.30
CA THR A 216 -23.65 -5.37 -11.07
C THR A 216 -24.62 -6.54 -11.21
N GLU A 217 -24.37 -7.44 -12.16
CA GLU A 217 -25.29 -8.52 -12.50
C GLU A 217 -25.16 -9.70 -11.55
N ASP A 218 -23.95 -9.96 -11.07
CA ASP A 218 -23.73 -11.06 -10.15
C ASP A 218 -24.13 -10.68 -8.72
N GLY A 219 -24.05 -9.41 -8.33
CA GLY A 219 -24.51 -8.91 -7.04
C GLY A 219 -23.36 -8.40 -6.18
N TRP A 220 -23.56 -7.17 -5.68
CA TRP A 220 -22.58 -6.32 -5.02
C TRP A 220 -21.98 -6.89 -3.72
N HIS A 221 -22.73 -7.74 -3.03
CA HIS A 221 -22.36 -8.33 -1.75
C HIS A 221 -21.70 -9.69 -1.96
N SER A 222 -20.66 -9.77 -2.80
CA SER A 222 -19.91 -11.03 -2.96
C SER A 222 -19.07 -11.28 -1.71
N VAL A 223 -19.76 -11.48 -0.58
CA VAL A 223 -19.25 -11.66 0.76
C VAL A 223 -19.85 -12.93 1.34
N ARG A 224 -19.08 -13.62 2.18
CA ARG A 224 -19.50 -14.80 2.91
C ARG A 224 -18.89 -14.79 4.30
N GLN A 225 -19.46 -15.60 5.19
CA GLN A 225 -18.94 -15.70 6.55
C GLN A 225 -17.48 -16.14 6.54
N ASN A 226 -16.67 -15.51 7.37
CA ASN A 226 -15.29 -15.88 7.59
C ASN A 226 -15.23 -17.18 8.40
N HIS A 227 -14.64 -18.22 7.81
CA HIS A 227 -14.42 -19.52 8.45
C HIS A 227 -12.92 -19.84 8.63
N GLN A 228 -12.03 -18.88 8.37
CA GLN A 228 -10.59 -19.04 8.60
C GLN A 228 -10.29 -19.01 10.10
N ASN A 229 -9.35 -19.80 10.61
CA ASN A 229 -8.99 -19.72 12.03
C ASN A 229 -8.40 -18.37 12.42
N THR A 230 -7.61 -17.77 11.53
CA THR A 230 -6.98 -16.46 11.73
C THR A 230 -6.81 -15.75 10.40
N THR A 231 -6.93 -14.43 10.40
CA THR A 231 -6.69 -13.58 9.23
C THR A 231 -5.56 -12.58 9.53
N HIS A 232 -4.55 -12.51 8.66
CA HIS A 232 -3.44 -11.59 8.78
C HIS A 232 -3.74 -10.25 8.09
N ALA A 233 -4.12 -9.24 8.88
CA ALA A 233 -4.56 -7.93 8.42
C ALA A 233 -3.39 -6.95 8.25
N TYR A 234 -2.41 -7.30 7.40
CA TYR A 234 -1.19 -6.50 7.23
C TYR A 234 -1.43 -5.15 6.54
N ILE A 235 -2.49 -5.05 5.73
CA ILE A 235 -2.93 -3.80 5.09
C ILE A 235 -4.41 -3.58 5.38
N GLN A 236 -4.76 -2.40 5.87
CA GLN A 236 -6.11 -2.03 6.29
C GLN A 236 -6.46 -0.69 5.65
N GLN A 237 -7.40 -0.70 4.71
CA GLN A 237 -7.97 0.50 4.12
C GLN A 237 -9.29 0.82 4.84
N TYR A 238 -9.43 2.07 5.27
CA TYR A 238 -10.69 2.58 5.77
C TYR A 238 -11.31 3.54 4.76
N LEU A 239 -12.63 3.63 4.75
CA LEU A 239 -13.35 4.47 3.79
C LEU A 239 -13.32 5.95 4.19
N ALA A 240 -13.75 6.82 3.27
CA ALA A 240 -13.83 8.25 3.48
C ALA A 240 -15.24 8.77 3.16
N ASP A 241 -15.89 9.39 4.13
CA ASP A 241 -17.20 10.01 3.96
C ASP A 241 -17.06 11.33 3.18
N LEU A 242 -18.21 11.80 2.68
CA LEU A 242 -18.46 12.99 1.88
C LEU A 242 -17.94 12.88 0.45
N ASP A 243 -16.63 12.83 0.26
CA ASP A 243 -15.98 12.84 -1.05
C ASP A 243 -14.98 11.68 -1.18
N PRO A 244 -15.43 10.41 -1.23
CA PRO A 244 -14.55 9.25 -1.34
C PRO A 244 -13.71 9.26 -2.62
N ASP A 245 -12.67 8.42 -2.62
CA ASP A 245 -11.84 8.24 -3.80
C ASP A 245 -12.58 7.42 -4.87
N VAL A 246 -13.07 8.14 -5.86
CA VAL A 246 -13.82 7.68 -7.03
C VAL A 246 -13.19 8.33 -8.26
N ASP A 247 -13.28 7.67 -9.40
CA ASP A 247 -12.69 8.15 -10.65
C ASP A 247 -13.39 9.41 -11.20
N ALA A 248 -12.73 10.04 -12.16
CA ALA A 248 -13.21 11.26 -12.81
C ALA A 248 -14.53 11.03 -13.56
N ILE A 249 -14.75 9.83 -14.12
CA ILE A 249 -15.99 9.48 -14.84
C ILE A 249 -17.18 9.55 -13.89
N TYR A 250 -17.09 8.94 -12.71
CA TYR A 250 -18.13 9.00 -11.70
C TYR A 250 -18.40 10.44 -11.27
N ARG A 251 -17.34 11.24 -11.03
CA ARG A 251 -17.45 12.65 -10.60
C ARG A 251 -18.16 13.52 -11.63
N LEU A 252 -17.82 13.35 -12.91
CA LEU A 252 -18.43 14.06 -14.02
C LEU A 252 -19.89 13.65 -14.24
N ALA A 253 -20.20 12.36 -14.08
CA ALA A 253 -21.55 11.83 -14.24
C ALA A 253 -22.48 12.14 -13.06
N HIS A 254 -21.95 12.25 -11.83
CA HIS A 254 -22.73 12.40 -10.59
C HIS A 254 -22.29 13.59 -9.72
N PRO A 255 -22.22 14.83 -10.28
CA PRO A 255 -21.69 15.98 -9.56
C PRO A 255 -22.47 16.34 -8.28
N LEU A 256 -23.76 15.99 -8.21
CA LEU A 256 -24.61 16.26 -7.06
C LEU A 256 -24.43 15.28 -5.89
N SER A 257 -23.78 14.13 -6.13
CA SER A 257 -23.52 13.11 -5.12
C SER A 257 -22.22 13.37 -4.35
N ILE A 258 -21.24 14.00 -5.02
CA ILE A 258 -19.95 14.35 -4.43
C ILE A 258 -20.14 15.28 -3.23
N GLY A 259 -19.43 15.01 -2.13
CA GLY A 259 -19.52 15.74 -0.87
C GLY A 259 -20.68 15.31 0.04
N ARG A 260 -21.45 14.28 -0.35
CA ARG A 260 -22.65 13.83 0.38
C ARG A 260 -22.69 12.34 0.68
N ILE A 261 -21.73 11.57 0.18
CA ILE A 261 -21.68 10.12 0.35
C ILE A 261 -21.38 9.80 1.83
N LYS A 262 -22.09 8.83 2.40
CA LYS A 262 -21.84 8.34 3.77
C LYS A 262 -21.96 6.84 3.80
N PHE A 263 -20.87 6.16 4.12
CA PHE A 263 -20.84 4.70 4.15
C PHE A 263 -21.57 4.15 5.38
N ASP A 264 -22.05 2.91 5.26
CA ASP A 264 -22.66 2.20 6.38
C ASP A 264 -21.64 1.99 7.50
N ARG A 265 -21.94 2.51 8.68
CA ARG A 265 -21.07 2.45 9.88
C ARG A 265 -21.25 1.16 10.66
N ASP A 266 -22.38 0.48 10.48
CA ASP A 266 -22.70 -0.75 11.19
C ASP A 266 -22.09 -1.97 10.48
N GLN A 267 -21.66 -1.81 9.22
CA GLN A 267 -20.97 -2.84 8.46
C GLN A 267 -19.60 -3.20 9.09
N PRO A 268 -19.40 -4.46 9.55
CA PRO A 268 -18.11 -4.91 10.07
C PRO A 268 -17.03 -4.92 8.99
N PRO A 269 -15.74 -4.91 9.39
CA PRO A 269 -14.62 -5.03 8.45
C PRO A 269 -14.70 -6.30 7.59
N ILE A 270 -14.20 -6.21 6.37
CA ILE A 270 -14.27 -7.25 5.34
C ILE A 270 -12.86 -7.52 4.82
N ALA A 271 -12.42 -8.77 4.83
CA ALA A 271 -11.17 -9.16 4.15
C ALA A 271 -11.40 -9.49 2.69
N ILE A 272 -10.40 -9.20 1.85
CA ILE A 272 -10.38 -9.64 0.46
C ILE A 272 -9.73 -11.03 0.38
N GLU A 273 -10.43 -12.00 -0.21
CA GLU A 273 -9.91 -13.34 -0.45
C GLU A 273 -8.77 -13.30 -1.49
N PRO A 274 -7.74 -14.18 -1.40
CA PRO A 274 -6.81 -14.40 -2.49
C PRO A 274 -7.51 -14.61 -3.84
N PHE A 275 -6.87 -14.16 -4.93
CA PHE A 275 -7.41 -14.14 -6.29
C PHE A 275 -8.58 -13.16 -6.53
N THR A 276 -8.94 -12.37 -5.51
CA THR A 276 -9.93 -11.29 -5.62
C THR A 276 -9.24 -9.92 -5.55
N TYR A 277 -9.66 -8.99 -6.40
CA TYR A 277 -9.12 -7.62 -6.41
C TYR A 277 -10.18 -6.59 -6.03
N SER A 278 -9.78 -5.64 -5.20
CA SER A 278 -10.48 -4.36 -5.04
C SER A 278 -9.44 -3.23 -5.04
N PRO A 279 -9.63 -2.15 -5.82
CA PRO A 279 -8.73 -1.00 -5.73
C PRO A 279 -8.66 -0.47 -4.30
N TYR A 280 -7.46 -0.10 -3.85
CA TYR A 280 -7.22 0.61 -2.59
C TYR A 280 -6.14 1.66 -2.81
N ASN A 281 -6.09 2.65 -1.92
CA ASN A 281 -5.25 3.84 -2.08
C ASN A 281 -4.38 4.09 -0.83
N THR A 282 -3.91 5.33 -0.68
CA THR A 282 -3.00 5.79 0.38
C THR A 282 -3.58 6.93 1.21
N GLN A 283 -4.90 7.14 1.14
CA GLN A 283 -5.54 8.28 1.76
C GLN A 283 -6.00 7.98 3.19
N ASN A 284 -6.28 6.71 3.50
CA ASN A 284 -6.77 6.28 4.81
C ASN A 284 -6.39 4.81 5.04
N THR A 285 -5.08 4.54 5.00
CA THR A 285 -4.55 3.19 4.89
C THR A 285 -3.51 2.94 5.95
N VAL A 286 -3.69 1.87 6.73
CA VAL A 286 -2.70 1.39 7.68
C VAL A 286 -1.96 0.20 7.09
N THR A 287 -0.63 0.25 7.16
CA THR A 287 0.25 -0.84 6.76
C THR A 287 1.11 -1.25 7.95
N TYR A 288 1.14 -2.55 8.25
CA TYR A 288 2.05 -3.15 9.23
C TYR A 288 3.41 -3.49 8.61
N TYR A 289 4.43 -3.62 9.45
CA TYR A 289 5.82 -3.89 9.06
C TYR A 289 5.98 -5.01 8.02
N GLU A 290 5.23 -6.11 8.16
CA GLU A 290 5.25 -7.26 7.24
C GLU A 290 4.93 -6.90 5.78
N ALA A 291 4.19 -5.81 5.56
CA ALA A 291 3.78 -5.33 4.25
C ALA A 291 4.46 -4.02 3.83
N PHE A 292 5.50 -3.54 4.53
CA PHE A 292 6.20 -2.29 4.20
C PHE A 292 6.84 -2.29 2.80
N TRP A 293 7.18 -3.46 2.26
CA TRP A 293 7.63 -3.58 0.86
C TRP A 293 6.57 -3.08 -0.14
N GLY A 294 5.29 -3.09 0.24
CA GLY A 294 4.16 -2.60 -0.55
C GLY A 294 3.89 -1.09 -0.42
N LEU A 295 4.67 -0.35 0.38
CA LEU A 295 4.48 1.11 0.52
C LEU A 295 4.93 1.90 -0.72
N TYR A 296 5.83 1.33 -1.54
CA TYR A 296 6.42 2.04 -2.66
C TYR A 296 5.37 2.51 -3.69
N LEU A 297 5.31 3.83 -3.89
CA LEU A 297 4.54 4.46 -4.95
C LEU A 297 5.39 4.60 -6.22
N PRO A 298 4.96 4.05 -7.38
CA PRO A 298 5.63 4.24 -8.66
C PRO A 298 5.87 5.73 -8.98
N VAL A 299 7.08 6.07 -9.41
CA VAL A 299 7.50 7.46 -9.68
C VAL A 299 7.36 7.88 -11.15
N THR A 300 7.11 6.92 -12.04
CA THR A 300 7.03 7.13 -13.49
C THR A 300 5.59 7.21 -14.01
N THR A 301 4.59 7.07 -13.14
CA THR A 301 3.17 7.12 -13.49
C THR A 301 2.59 8.50 -13.19
N THR A 302 1.38 8.78 -13.67
CA THR A 302 0.65 9.99 -13.28
C THR A 302 0.32 9.95 -11.78
N PHE A 303 0.01 11.12 -11.23
CA PHE A 303 -0.44 11.24 -9.84
C PHE A 303 -1.71 10.41 -9.59
N ARG A 304 -2.66 10.39 -10.53
CA ARG A 304 -3.97 9.78 -10.34
C ARG A 304 -3.97 8.25 -10.30
N VAL A 305 -2.91 7.61 -10.79
CA VAL A 305 -2.84 6.14 -10.87
C VAL A 305 -1.74 5.51 -10.03
N CYS A 306 -0.81 6.29 -9.47
CA CYS A 306 0.38 5.74 -8.81
C CYS A 306 0.04 4.82 -7.62
N ASP A 307 -0.87 5.25 -6.75
CA ASP A 307 -1.33 4.51 -5.58
C ASP A 307 -2.24 3.33 -5.93
N ILE A 308 -3.05 3.50 -6.98
CA ILE A 308 -3.96 2.47 -7.52
C ILE A 308 -3.18 1.32 -8.15
N TRP A 309 -2.24 1.60 -9.06
CA TRP A 309 -1.44 0.56 -9.70
C TRP A 309 -0.57 -0.17 -8.68
N ARG A 310 -0.05 0.58 -7.69
CA ARG A 310 0.56 -0.02 -6.51
C ARG A 310 -0.37 -1.01 -5.84
N GLY A 311 -1.62 -0.60 -5.61
CA GLY A 311 -2.59 -1.44 -4.92
C GLY A 311 -2.81 -2.81 -5.57
N PHE A 312 -2.76 -2.91 -6.91
CA PHE A 312 -2.95 -4.20 -7.57
C PHE A 312 -1.78 -5.18 -7.40
N TRP A 313 -0.55 -4.72 -7.66
CA TRP A 313 0.60 -5.64 -7.51
C TRP A 313 0.89 -5.96 -6.05
N VAL A 314 0.64 -5.03 -5.13
CA VAL A 314 0.77 -5.29 -3.69
C VAL A 314 -0.26 -6.30 -3.23
N GLN A 315 -1.53 -6.18 -3.62
CA GLN A 315 -2.55 -7.19 -3.30
C GLN A 315 -2.12 -8.58 -3.74
N ARG A 316 -1.63 -8.72 -4.98
CA ARG A 316 -1.18 -10.03 -5.48
C ARG A 316 -0.07 -10.60 -4.60
N LEU A 317 0.97 -9.84 -4.31
CA LEU A 317 2.11 -10.31 -3.52
C LEU A 317 1.76 -10.52 -2.04
N LEU A 318 0.75 -9.81 -1.52
CA LEU A 318 0.29 -9.95 -0.15
C LEU A 318 -0.18 -11.38 0.15
N TRP A 319 -0.80 -12.04 -0.84
CA TRP A 319 -1.24 -13.43 -0.73
C TRP A 319 -0.07 -14.40 -0.52
N ASP A 320 1.09 -14.13 -1.13
CA ASP A 320 2.26 -15.00 -1.04
C ASP A 320 2.88 -15.02 0.36
N ILE A 321 2.62 -13.98 1.16
CA ILE A 321 3.03 -13.90 2.58
C ILE A 321 1.89 -14.24 3.55
N GLY A 322 0.75 -14.75 3.03
CA GLY A 322 -0.43 -15.10 3.82
C GLY A 322 -1.21 -13.89 4.38
N GLY A 323 -0.88 -12.68 3.91
CA GLY A 323 -1.58 -11.45 4.29
C GLY A 323 -2.86 -11.24 3.50
N GLN A 324 -3.77 -10.43 4.06
CA GLN A 324 -4.99 -9.98 3.39
C GLN A 324 -5.18 -8.48 3.51
N LEU A 325 -5.77 -7.90 2.47
CA LEU A 325 -6.27 -6.54 2.47
C LEU A 325 -7.61 -6.52 3.20
N ILE A 326 -7.73 -5.66 4.20
CA ILE A 326 -8.97 -5.46 4.95
C ILE A 326 -9.56 -4.11 4.57
N PHE A 327 -10.86 -4.07 4.32
CA PHE A 327 -11.63 -2.83 4.28
C PHE A 327 -12.45 -2.68 5.55
N GLY A 328 -12.35 -1.52 6.19
CA GLY A 328 -13.24 -1.13 7.29
C GLY A 328 -14.11 0.05 6.90
N THR A 329 -15.12 0.34 7.73
CA THR A 329 -16.02 1.49 7.50
C THR A 329 -15.26 2.83 7.51
N SER A 330 -15.99 3.90 7.19
CA SER A 330 -15.45 5.25 7.10
C SER A 330 -14.93 5.75 8.44
N THR A 331 -13.69 6.25 8.46
CA THR A 331 -13.05 6.83 9.66
C THR A 331 -12.60 8.27 9.45
N VAL A 332 -12.71 8.78 8.22
CA VAL A 332 -12.36 10.15 7.85
C VAL A 332 -13.47 10.79 7.03
N LYS A 333 -13.54 12.12 7.09
CA LYS A 333 -14.29 12.94 6.13
C LYS A 333 -13.29 13.59 5.20
N GLN A 334 -13.38 13.28 3.90
CA GLN A 334 -12.52 13.92 2.91
C GLN A 334 -13.14 15.24 2.46
N ILE A 335 -12.39 16.33 2.60
CA ILE A 335 -12.79 17.68 2.15
C ILE A 335 -11.82 18.10 1.03
N ARG A 336 -12.08 17.61 -0.19
CA ARG A 336 -11.12 17.76 -1.29
C ARG A 336 -10.79 19.19 -1.64
N ASN A 337 -9.53 19.38 -2.02
CA ASN A 337 -9.05 20.57 -2.71
C ASN A 337 -9.69 20.72 -4.10
N SER A 338 -9.82 21.94 -4.63
CA SER A 338 -10.34 22.16 -5.98
C SER A 338 -9.38 21.67 -7.07
N HIS A 339 -9.92 21.02 -8.10
CA HIS A 339 -9.16 20.48 -9.23
C HIS A 339 -10.04 20.27 -10.46
N SER A 340 -9.43 19.95 -11.62
CA SER A 340 -10.13 19.74 -12.88
C SER A 340 -10.42 18.25 -13.09
N TYR A 341 -11.69 17.86 -13.05
CA TYR A 341 -12.10 16.48 -13.32
C TYR A 341 -11.83 16.03 -14.76
N ILE A 342 -11.80 16.96 -15.73
CA ILE A 342 -11.44 16.62 -17.12
C ILE A 342 -9.97 16.22 -17.20
N LYS A 343 -9.09 16.99 -16.54
CA LYS A 343 -7.67 16.65 -16.51
C LYS A 343 -7.43 15.34 -15.78
N ASP A 344 -8.17 15.11 -14.69
CA ASP A 344 -8.06 13.85 -13.95
C ASP A 344 -8.45 12.65 -14.81
N MET A 345 -9.50 12.77 -15.63
CA MET A 345 -9.90 11.73 -16.58
C MET A 345 -8.83 11.43 -17.62
N ASP A 346 -8.05 12.44 -18.05
CA ASP A 346 -6.93 12.23 -18.99
C ASP A 346 -5.71 11.59 -18.31
N ASP A 347 -5.53 11.83 -17.01
CA ASP A 347 -4.42 11.32 -16.20
C ASP A 347 -4.68 9.90 -15.64
N GLU A 348 -5.96 9.49 -15.52
CA GLU A 348 -6.45 8.17 -15.07
C GLU A 348 -6.46 7.13 -16.21
#